data_AF-A0A923XFH8-F1
#
_entry.id   AF-A0A923XFH8-F1
#
_cell.length_a   1.000
_cell.length_b   1.000
_cell.length_c   1.000
_cell.angle_alpha   90.00
_cell.angle_beta   90.00
_cell.angle_gamma   90.00
#
_symmetry.space_group_name_H-M   'P 1'
#
loop_
_entity.id
_entity.type
_entity.pdbx_description
1 polymer ?
#
loop_
_entity_poly.entity_id
_entity_poly.type
_entity_poly.pdbx_seq_one_letter_code
_entity_poly.pdbx_strand_id
1 'polypeptide(L)'
;MNKLLILIPILFLVACNPAADKSASVVRSNTTSVGGLNTAVTCANGTSAVGQIYDTTATAASFEARVKALLSATISSSEVGTISATASNNTGVIFNGAIKLDASGNIVAASSSMSIKVYDSYTLSGSDPIALEFASSKSSQISGQFSTSTGVGYVSFSDNYGIVRFDGTLNAQTFSGVVRFQNTANVDGGAAQSGTLGQFTVARCGIIQ
;
A
#
# COMPACT_ATOMS: atom_id res chain seq x y z
N MET A 1 3.30 -26.54 72.90
CA MET A 1 2.25 -27.00 71.96
C MET A 1 1.88 -25.85 71.04
N ASN A 2 1.83 -26.14 69.74
CA ASN A 2 1.10 -25.45 68.65
C ASN A 2 1.62 -24.08 68.16
N LYS A 3 2.28 -24.06 66.99
CA LYS A 3 1.77 -23.82 65.60
C LYS A 3 1.88 -22.32 65.23
N LEU A 4 2.93 -21.89 64.53
CA LEU A 4 3.08 -21.83 63.06
C LEU A 4 1.94 -21.07 62.36
N LEU A 5 2.22 -19.88 61.84
CA LEU A 5 1.84 -19.50 60.47
C LEU A 5 2.72 -18.35 59.96
N ILE A 6 3.48 -18.64 58.90
CA ILE A 6 4.25 -17.70 58.08
C ILE A 6 3.29 -17.12 57.04
N LEU A 7 3.29 -15.80 56.85
CA LEU A 7 2.61 -15.16 55.71
C LEU A 7 3.61 -14.23 55.00
N ILE A 8 4.04 -14.64 53.81
CA ILE A 8 4.87 -13.86 52.88
C ILE A 8 3.91 -13.18 51.89
N PRO A 9 3.87 -11.85 51.77
CA PRO A 9 3.23 -11.19 50.65
C PRO A 9 4.25 -11.02 49.50
N ILE A 10 4.06 -11.81 48.45
CA ILE A 10 4.68 -11.62 47.13
C ILE A 10 4.00 -10.41 46.49
N LEU A 11 4.71 -9.27 46.42
CA LEU A 11 4.25 -8.14 45.61
C LEU A 11 4.61 -8.39 44.15
N PHE A 12 3.55 -8.42 43.34
CA PHE A 12 3.55 -8.55 41.89
C PHE A 12 4.36 -7.42 41.23
N LEU A 13 5.34 -7.81 40.43
CA LEU A 13 5.93 -6.96 39.40
C LEU A 13 4.84 -6.69 38.34
N VAL A 14 4.36 -5.45 38.30
CA VAL A 14 3.56 -4.96 37.17
C VAL A 14 4.51 -4.81 35.98
N ALA A 15 4.56 -5.83 35.13
CA ALA A 15 5.15 -5.71 33.82
C ALA A 15 4.24 -4.82 32.96
N CYS A 16 4.60 -3.54 32.86
CA CYS A 16 4.08 -2.66 31.82
C CYS A 16 4.60 -3.21 30.49
N ASN A 17 3.78 -3.99 29.80
CA ASN A 17 4.06 -4.42 28.44
C ASN A 17 3.58 -3.27 27.53
N PRO A 18 4.44 -2.40 26.99
CA PRO A 18 3.99 -1.48 25.96
C PRO A 18 3.48 -2.35 24.81
N ALA A 19 2.17 -2.26 24.54
CA ALA A 19 1.63 -2.80 23.31
C ALA A 19 2.47 -2.20 22.19
N ALA A 20 3.11 -3.05 21.39
CA ALA A 20 3.76 -2.62 20.18
C ALA A 20 2.66 -1.94 19.34
N ASP A 21 2.68 -0.61 19.29
CA ASP A 21 1.87 0.16 18.37
C ASP A 21 2.14 -0.39 16.99
N LYS A 22 1.16 -1.13 16.45
CA LYS A 22 1.19 -1.65 15.09
C LYS A 22 0.98 -0.46 14.15
N SER A 23 1.99 0.38 14.05
CA SER A 23 1.97 1.57 13.20
C SER A 23 2.17 1.15 11.75
N ALA A 24 1.07 0.83 11.05
CA ALA A 24 0.95 1.10 9.62
C ALA A 24 -0.20 2.09 9.42
N SER A 25 0.13 3.19 8.75
CA SER A 25 -0.66 4.43 8.71
C SER A 25 -1.59 4.42 7.50
N VAL A 26 -2.66 3.61 7.55
CA VAL A 26 -3.80 3.87 6.66
C VAL A 26 -4.64 4.97 7.31
N VAL A 27 -4.50 6.20 6.81
CA VAL A 27 -5.14 7.38 7.39
C VAL A 27 -5.78 8.20 6.27
N ARG A 28 -7.02 8.63 6.49
CA ARG A 28 -7.57 9.80 5.80
C ARG A 28 -7.09 11.03 6.57
N SER A 29 -6.10 11.75 6.05
CA SER A 29 -5.31 12.68 6.87
C SER A 29 -5.79 14.13 6.92
N ASN A 30 -7.06 14.49 6.71
CA ASN A 30 -7.59 15.87 6.86
C ASN A 30 -6.61 17.05 6.63
N THR A 31 -5.86 17.07 5.53
CA THR A 31 -5.02 18.19 5.12
C THR A 31 -5.72 19.02 4.05
N THR A 32 -5.97 20.29 4.34
CA THR A 32 -6.64 21.21 3.42
C THR A 32 -5.72 21.59 2.25
N SER A 33 -5.63 20.73 1.23
CA SER A 33 -5.22 21.15 -0.11
C SER A 33 -5.66 20.15 -1.18
N VAL A 34 -6.66 20.54 -1.98
CA VAL A 34 -7.15 19.80 -3.15
C VAL A 34 -6.16 19.96 -4.29
N GLY A 35 -5.40 18.91 -4.58
CA GLY A 35 -4.84 18.65 -5.90
C GLY A 35 -5.51 17.39 -6.44
N GLY A 36 -6.06 17.44 -7.65
CA GLY A 36 -6.59 16.25 -8.33
C GLY A 36 -5.53 15.17 -8.53
N LEU A 37 -5.81 14.13 -9.33
CA LEU A 37 -4.91 13.00 -9.63
C LEU A 37 -3.48 13.37 -10.16
N ASN A 38 -3.15 14.66 -10.27
CA ASN A 38 -1.84 15.18 -10.63
C ASN A 38 -1.03 15.64 -9.40
N THR A 39 -0.45 14.69 -8.65
CA THR A 39 0.70 14.99 -7.79
C THR A 39 1.95 15.11 -8.68
N ALA A 40 2.24 16.30 -9.18
CA ALA A 40 3.27 16.56 -10.19
C ALA A 40 4.70 16.22 -9.68
N VAL A 41 5.07 14.95 -9.76
CA VAL A 41 6.46 14.50 -9.85
C VAL A 41 6.68 14.19 -11.33
N THR A 42 7.65 14.84 -11.96
CA THR A 42 7.95 14.64 -13.38
C THR A 42 9.37 14.16 -13.56
N CYS A 43 9.55 13.21 -14.47
CA CYS A 43 10.85 12.84 -14.97
C CYS A 43 11.52 14.02 -15.71
N ALA A 44 12.85 13.95 -15.91
CA ALA A 44 13.61 15.00 -16.60
C ALA A 44 13.12 15.31 -18.02
N ASN A 45 12.39 14.38 -18.66
CA ASN A 45 11.77 14.54 -19.98
C ASN A 45 10.32 15.09 -19.92
N GLY A 46 9.84 15.50 -18.75
CA GLY A 46 8.48 16.01 -18.55
C GLY A 46 7.39 14.94 -18.40
N THR A 47 7.73 13.63 -18.49
CA THR A 47 6.76 12.55 -18.26
C THR A 47 6.37 12.48 -16.78
N SER A 48 5.10 12.21 -16.47
CA SER A 48 4.66 11.96 -15.09
C SER A 48 5.41 10.78 -14.47
N ALA A 49 5.95 10.98 -13.28
CA ALA A 49 6.55 9.96 -12.43
C ALA A 49 5.50 9.25 -11.55
N VAL A 50 4.23 9.63 -11.67
CA VAL A 50 3.11 9.00 -10.96
C VAL A 50 2.56 7.87 -11.82
N GLY A 51 2.44 6.69 -11.21
CA GLY A 51 1.78 5.54 -11.81
C GLY A 51 0.30 5.51 -11.50
N GLN A 52 -0.45 4.79 -12.33
CA GLN A 52 -1.86 4.52 -12.11
C GLN A 52 -2.11 3.02 -12.02
N ILE A 53 -3.00 2.62 -11.12
CA ILE A 53 -3.61 1.28 -11.11
C ILE A 53 -5.01 1.41 -11.71
N TYR A 54 -5.29 0.64 -12.75
CA TYR A 54 -6.51 0.73 -13.53
C TYR A 54 -7.03 -0.64 -13.95
N ASP A 55 -8.26 -0.68 -14.45
CA ASP A 55 -8.81 -1.86 -15.11
C ASP A 55 -9.65 -1.45 -16.32
N THR A 56 -9.16 -1.75 -17.52
CA THR A 56 -9.88 -1.48 -18.77
C THR A 56 -10.77 -2.63 -19.22
N THR A 57 -10.68 -3.78 -18.56
CA THR A 57 -11.32 -5.03 -18.98
C THR A 57 -12.59 -5.35 -18.20
N ALA A 58 -12.79 -4.69 -17.06
CA ALA A 58 -13.92 -4.94 -16.17
C ALA A 58 -14.76 -3.68 -15.93
N THR A 59 -15.99 -3.85 -15.43
CA THR A 59 -16.85 -2.72 -15.08
C THR A 59 -16.27 -1.96 -13.91
N ALA A 60 -16.50 -0.64 -13.85
CA ALA A 60 -16.01 0.21 -12.76
C ALA A 60 -16.40 -0.33 -11.36
N ALA A 61 -17.61 -0.90 -11.23
CA ALA A 61 -18.07 -1.53 -9.99
C ALA A 61 -17.20 -2.71 -9.54
N SER A 62 -16.68 -3.51 -10.48
CA SER A 62 -15.82 -4.65 -10.15
C SER A 62 -14.43 -4.22 -9.70
N PHE A 63 -13.89 -3.12 -10.26
CA PHE A 63 -12.63 -2.54 -9.80
C PHE A 63 -12.79 -1.93 -8.42
N GLU A 64 -13.83 -1.12 -8.21
CA GLU A 64 -14.14 -0.52 -6.92
C GLU A 64 -14.24 -1.58 -5.82
N ALA A 65 -14.95 -2.68 -6.06
CA ALA A 65 -15.06 -3.78 -5.10
C ALA A 65 -13.69 -4.35 -4.71
N ARG A 66 -12.74 -4.46 -5.65
CA ARG A 66 -11.38 -4.96 -5.38
C ARG A 66 -10.53 -3.94 -4.64
N VAL A 67 -10.70 -2.64 -4.90
CA VAL A 67 -10.03 -1.60 -4.11
C VAL A 67 -10.56 -1.58 -2.67
N LYS A 68 -11.88 -1.70 -2.48
CA LYS A 68 -12.48 -1.84 -1.15
C LYS A 68 -12.01 -3.11 -0.44
N ALA A 69 -11.87 -4.22 -1.18
CA ALA A 69 -11.29 -5.45 -0.65
C ALA A 69 -9.82 -5.26 -0.21
N LEU A 70 -8.99 -4.54 -0.97
CA LEU A 70 -7.63 -4.17 -0.56
C LEU A 70 -7.65 -3.41 0.77
N LEU A 71 -8.52 -2.41 0.91
CA LEU A 71 -8.59 -1.54 2.09
C LEU A 71 -9.21 -2.21 3.33
N SER A 72 -9.93 -3.34 3.14
CA SER A 72 -10.72 -4.00 4.17
C SER A 72 -9.94 -4.44 5.41
N ALA A 73 -8.61 -4.53 5.36
CA ALA A 73 -7.81 -4.84 6.54
C ALA A 73 -7.79 -3.70 7.58
N THR A 74 -8.18 -2.48 7.20
CA THR A 74 -8.07 -1.26 8.04
C THR A 74 -9.28 -0.34 7.99
N ILE A 75 -10.04 -0.34 6.89
CA ILE A 75 -11.18 0.58 6.69
C ILE A 75 -12.41 -0.23 6.28
N SER A 76 -13.57 0.08 6.86
CA SER A 76 -14.83 -0.57 6.47
C SER A 76 -15.20 -0.18 5.04
N SER A 77 -15.75 -1.11 4.27
CA SER A 77 -16.19 -0.83 2.90
C SER A 77 -17.22 0.31 2.81
N SER A 78 -17.98 0.55 3.88
CA SER A 78 -18.96 1.63 4.02
C SER A 78 -18.35 3.02 4.19
N GLU A 79 -17.10 3.09 4.65
CA GLU A 79 -16.34 4.33 4.82
C GLU A 79 -15.56 4.73 3.56
N VAL A 80 -15.68 3.95 2.48
CA VAL A 80 -15.02 4.19 1.21
C VAL A 80 -16.09 4.53 0.16
N GLY A 81 -15.95 5.72 -0.42
CA GLY A 81 -16.82 6.23 -1.48
C GLY A 81 -16.66 5.47 -2.80
N THR A 82 -17.17 6.05 -3.88
CA THR A 82 -17.05 5.44 -5.21
C THR A 82 -15.67 5.67 -5.80
N ILE A 83 -15.15 4.67 -6.53
CA ILE A 83 -13.79 4.69 -7.07
C ILE A 83 -13.83 4.28 -8.54
N SER A 84 -13.24 5.10 -9.41
CA SER A 84 -13.21 4.81 -10.84
C SER A 84 -12.07 3.86 -11.22
N ALA A 85 -12.35 2.97 -12.18
CA ALA A 85 -11.37 2.07 -12.77
C ALA A 85 -10.39 2.76 -13.73
N THR A 86 -10.68 4.00 -14.11
CA THR A 86 -9.92 4.83 -15.06
C THR A 86 -9.77 6.24 -14.47
N ALA A 87 -8.80 7.02 -14.95
CA ALA A 87 -8.54 8.38 -14.46
C ALA A 87 -9.61 9.42 -14.88
N SER A 88 -10.71 9.00 -15.50
CA SER A 88 -11.65 9.90 -16.18
C SER A 88 -12.61 10.65 -15.26
N ASN A 89 -12.77 10.25 -14.00
CA ASN A 89 -13.81 10.77 -13.12
C ASN A 89 -13.26 11.41 -11.83
N ASN A 90 -12.01 11.87 -11.84
CA ASN A 90 -11.31 12.47 -10.69
C ASN A 90 -11.28 11.59 -9.40
N THR A 91 -11.56 10.30 -9.55
CA THR A 91 -11.41 9.23 -8.56
C THR A 91 -10.57 8.13 -9.19
N GLY A 92 -9.94 7.28 -8.38
CA GLY A 92 -9.10 6.18 -8.86
C GLY A 92 -7.95 5.87 -7.91
N VAL A 93 -6.99 5.08 -8.39
CA VAL A 93 -5.83 4.65 -7.61
C VAL A 93 -4.56 5.06 -8.31
N ILE A 94 -3.75 5.88 -7.65
CA ILE A 94 -2.41 6.26 -8.13
C ILE A 94 -1.34 5.77 -7.17
N PHE A 95 -0.12 5.70 -7.65
CA PHE A 95 1.03 5.40 -6.81
C PHE A 95 2.27 6.15 -7.24
N ASN A 96 3.18 6.35 -6.31
CA ASN A 96 4.49 6.92 -6.52
C ASN A 96 5.47 6.31 -5.51
N GLY A 97 6.77 6.33 -5.80
CA GLY A 97 7.76 5.72 -4.92
C GLY A 97 9.14 5.69 -5.52
N ALA A 98 10.01 4.90 -4.90
CA ALA A 98 11.34 4.60 -5.38
C ALA A 98 11.61 3.11 -5.16
N ILE A 99 12.10 2.42 -6.18
CA ILE A 99 12.51 1.02 -6.13
C ILE A 99 13.96 0.99 -6.59
N LYS A 100 14.84 0.68 -5.65
CA LYS A 100 16.27 0.54 -5.94
C LYS A 100 16.60 -0.91 -6.22
N LEU A 101 17.35 -1.17 -7.28
CA LEU A 101 17.85 -2.49 -7.64
C LEU A 101 19.36 -2.58 -7.41
N ASP A 102 19.86 -3.75 -7.00
CA ASP A 102 21.28 -4.07 -7.04
C ASP A 102 21.71 -4.52 -8.46
N ALA A 103 23.00 -4.79 -8.64
CA ALA A 103 23.55 -5.23 -9.93
C ALA A 103 23.01 -6.59 -10.41
N SER A 104 22.44 -7.39 -9.50
CA SER A 104 21.81 -8.68 -9.80
C SER A 104 20.30 -8.56 -10.02
N GLY A 105 19.74 -7.35 -9.95
CA GLY A 105 18.32 -7.08 -10.12
C GLY A 105 17.48 -7.35 -8.86
N ASN A 106 18.09 -7.57 -7.69
CA ASN A 106 17.34 -7.71 -6.44
C ASN A 106 16.97 -6.34 -5.88
N ILE A 107 15.85 -6.25 -5.18
CA ILE A 107 15.41 -5.01 -4.54
C ILE A 107 16.25 -4.69 -3.30
N VAL A 108 16.77 -3.47 -3.23
CA VAL A 108 17.43 -2.91 -2.05
C VAL A 108 16.36 -2.28 -1.15
N ALA A 109 15.84 -3.08 -0.23
CA ALA A 109 14.71 -2.71 0.64
C ALA A 109 14.90 -1.36 1.35
N ALA A 110 16.08 -1.13 1.93
CA ALA A 110 16.39 0.08 2.71
C ALA A 110 16.37 1.39 1.88
N SER A 111 16.43 1.29 0.55
CA SER A 111 16.36 2.42 -0.38
C SER A 111 15.09 2.40 -1.22
N SER A 112 14.12 1.57 -0.86
CA SER A 112 12.87 1.42 -1.59
C SER A 112 11.68 1.89 -0.75
N SER A 113 10.69 2.49 -1.40
CA SER A 113 9.45 2.94 -0.79
C SER A 113 8.34 3.05 -1.83
N MET A 114 7.08 2.98 -1.38
CA MET A 114 5.91 3.11 -2.22
C MET A 114 4.78 3.78 -1.45
N SER A 115 4.09 4.72 -2.08
CA SER A 115 2.83 5.30 -1.62
C SER A 115 1.76 4.99 -2.65
N ILE A 116 0.69 4.32 -2.21
CA ILE A 116 -0.50 4.10 -3.03
C ILE A 116 -1.60 4.99 -2.46
N LYS A 117 -2.22 5.81 -3.30
CA LYS A 117 -3.30 6.73 -2.90
C LYS A 117 -4.58 6.37 -3.63
N VAL A 118 -5.64 6.14 -2.86
CA VAL A 118 -6.99 5.88 -3.34
C VAL A 118 -7.79 7.17 -3.22
N TYR A 119 -8.18 7.73 -4.36
CA TYR A 119 -9.09 8.86 -4.48
C TYR A 119 -10.50 8.32 -4.70
N ASP A 120 -11.34 8.45 -3.69
CA ASP A 120 -12.75 8.10 -3.78
C ASP A 120 -13.63 9.34 -3.93
N SER A 121 -14.95 9.17 -4.06
CA SER A 121 -15.88 10.29 -4.20
C SER A 121 -15.83 11.30 -3.05
N TYR A 122 -15.38 10.93 -1.85
CA TYR A 122 -15.26 11.89 -0.75
C TYR A 122 -14.11 12.89 -0.97
N THR A 123 -13.10 12.51 -1.77
CA THR A 123 -12.03 13.45 -2.15
C THR A 123 -12.54 14.62 -2.99
N LEU A 124 -13.63 14.43 -3.73
CA LEU A 124 -14.29 15.49 -4.49
C LEU A 124 -14.95 16.55 -3.59
N SER A 125 -15.25 16.17 -2.34
CA SER A 125 -15.80 17.04 -1.30
C SER A 125 -14.72 17.61 -0.36
N GLY A 126 -13.44 17.42 -0.70
CA GLY A 126 -12.30 17.97 0.05
C GLY A 126 -11.70 17.04 1.11
N SER A 127 -12.12 15.77 1.18
CA SER A 127 -11.44 14.78 2.02
C SER A 127 -10.09 14.35 1.44
N ASP A 128 -9.16 13.97 2.30
CA ASP A 128 -7.90 13.40 1.86
C ASP A 128 -8.07 12.03 1.21
N PRO A 129 -7.21 11.68 0.23
CA PRO A 129 -7.15 10.32 -0.30
C PRO A 129 -6.72 9.34 0.80
N ILE A 130 -7.17 8.10 0.66
CA ILE A 130 -6.71 7.02 1.54
C ILE A 130 -5.31 6.62 1.07
N ALA A 131 -4.31 6.74 1.96
CA ALA A 131 -2.93 6.40 1.64
C ALA A 131 -2.51 5.05 2.25
N LEU A 132 -1.83 4.23 1.46
CA LEU A 132 -1.05 3.08 1.92
C LEU A 132 0.42 3.43 1.71
N GLU A 133 1.20 3.50 2.78
CA GLU A 133 2.61 3.87 2.75
C GLU A 133 3.50 2.68 3.12
N PHE A 134 4.42 2.34 2.23
CA PHE A 134 5.39 1.28 2.41
C PHE A 134 6.80 1.84 2.42
N ALA A 135 7.50 1.67 3.53
CA ALA A 135 8.91 2.02 3.68
C ALA A 135 9.49 1.22 4.84
N SER A 136 10.80 0.96 4.84
CA SER A 136 11.45 0.30 5.99
C SER A 136 11.28 1.10 7.29
N SER A 137 11.20 2.43 7.20
CA SER A 137 10.90 3.33 8.34
C SER A 137 9.46 3.21 8.87
N LYS A 138 8.55 2.59 8.11
CA LYS A 138 7.16 2.30 8.46
C LYS A 138 6.95 0.81 8.78
N SER A 139 8.05 0.11 9.13
CA SER A 139 8.05 -1.33 9.43
C SER A 139 7.56 -2.22 8.27
N SER A 140 7.57 -1.73 7.04
CA SER A 140 7.24 -2.54 5.87
C SER A 140 8.42 -3.40 5.44
N GLN A 141 8.17 -4.66 5.15
CA GLN A 141 9.10 -5.54 4.47
C GLN A 141 8.97 -5.32 2.96
N ILE A 142 10.10 -5.03 2.30
CA ILE A 142 10.15 -4.79 0.86
C ILE A 142 11.08 -5.83 0.25
N SER A 143 10.60 -6.56 -0.75
CA SER A 143 11.36 -7.61 -1.41
C SER A 143 10.98 -7.72 -2.88
N GLY A 144 11.83 -8.36 -3.67
CA GLY A 144 11.55 -8.59 -5.07
C GLY A 144 12.81 -8.72 -5.89
N GLN A 145 12.61 -9.04 -7.15
CA GLN A 145 13.69 -9.28 -8.09
C GLN A 145 13.18 -9.03 -9.51
N PHE A 146 14.05 -8.47 -10.35
CA PHE A 146 13.88 -8.34 -11.78
C PHE A 146 15.00 -9.05 -12.51
N SER A 147 14.64 -9.83 -13.52
CA SER A 147 15.60 -10.41 -14.45
C SER A 147 16.37 -9.28 -15.16
N THR A 148 17.69 -9.27 -15.05
CA THR A 148 18.53 -8.26 -15.72
C THR A 148 18.56 -8.43 -17.25
N SER A 149 18.18 -9.60 -17.77
CA SER A 149 18.14 -9.88 -19.21
C SER A 149 16.79 -9.56 -19.85
N THR A 150 15.68 -9.81 -19.15
CA THR A 150 14.33 -9.65 -19.70
C THR A 150 13.54 -8.49 -19.08
N GLY A 151 13.99 -7.95 -17.95
CA GLY A 151 13.26 -6.95 -17.18
C GLY A 151 12.01 -7.49 -16.48
N VAL A 152 11.67 -8.77 -16.62
CA VAL A 152 10.50 -9.38 -15.98
C VAL A 152 10.80 -9.66 -14.52
N GLY A 153 9.88 -9.31 -13.63
CA GLY A 153 10.08 -9.47 -12.20
C GLY A 153 8.90 -8.99 -11.36
N TYR A 154 9.19 -8.72 -10.09
CA TYR A 154 8.21 -8.21 -9.17
C TYR A 154 8.84 -7.37 -8.06
N VAL A 155 8.01 -6.53 -7.45
CA VAL A 155 8.23 -5.93 -6.12
C VAL A 155 7.06 -6.28 -5.21
N SER A 156 7.34 -6.60 -3.96
CA SER A 156 6.39 -6.95 -2.92
C SER A 156 6.61 -6.06 -1.72
N PHE A 157 5.53 -5.48 -1.22
CA PHE A 157 5.48 -4.69 0.01
C PHE A 157 4.58 -5.43 0.99
N SER A 158 5.08 -5.72 2.19
CA SER A 158 4.33 -6.41 3.23
C SER A 158 4.39 -5.63 4.53
N ASP A 159 3.28 -5.60 5.26
CA ASP A 159 3.18 -5.07 6.61
C ASP A 159 2.29 -5.97 7.47
N ASN A 160 1.79 -5.45 8.59
CA ASN A 160 0.91 -6.19 9.50
C ASN A 160 -0.49 -6.48 8.91
N TYR A 161 -0.90 -5.75 7.87
CA TYR A 161 -2.24 -5.80 7.28
C TYR A 161 -2.30 -6.64 6.01
N GLY A 162 -1.17 -6.88 5.36
CA GLY A 162 -1.13 -7.72 4.18
C GLY A 162 0.12 -7.57 3.34
N ILE A 163 -0.04 -7.99 2.09
CA ILE A 163 0.95 -7.90 1.04
C ILE A 163 0.31 -7.19 -0.15
N VAL A 164 1.02 -6.22 -0.72
CA VAL A 164 0.74 -5.65 -2.04
C VAL A 164 1.93 -5.94 -2.94
N ARG A 165 1.67 -6.55 -4.09
CA ARG A 165 2.71 -7.01 -5.02
C ARG A 165 2.45 -6.50 -6.43
N PHE A 166 3.47 -5.92 -7.04
CA PHE A 166 3.48 -5.48 -8.42
C PHE A 166 4.31 -6.49 -9.22
N ASP A 167 3.63 -7.30 -10.02
CA ASP A 167 4.28 -8.23 -10.97
C ASP A 167 4.29 -7.57 -12.35
N GLY A 168 5.44 -7.48 -13.01
CA GLY A 168 5.52 -6.77 -14.27
C GLY A 168 6.85 -6.83 -14.98
N THR A 169 6.97 -5.99 -16.00
CA THR A 169 8.16 -5.87 -16.83
C THR A 169 8.70 -4.45 -16.75
N LEU A 170 10.00 -4.35 -16.45
CA LEU A 170 10.78 -3.12 -16.52
C LEU A 170 11.49 -3.06 -17.87
N ASN A 171 11.08 -2.13 -18.74
CA ASN A 171 11.78 -1.86 -20.00
C ASN A 171 12.58 -0.55 -19.90
N ALA A 172 13.03 0.02 -21.02
CA ALA A 172 13.81 1.25 -21.00
C ALA A 172 12.99 2.50 -20.63
N GLN A 173 11.66 2.46 -20.76
CA GLN A 173 10.77 3.62 -20.62
C GLN A 173 9.80 3.49 -19.44
N THR A 174 9.34 2.29 -19.13
CA THR A 174 8.21 2.04 -18.22
C THR A 174 8.44 0.83 -17.32
N PHE A 175 7.75 0.85 -16.18
CA PHE A 175 7.42 -0.33 -15.40
C PHE A 175 5.91 -0.55 -15.49
N SER A 176 5.49 -1.71 -15.97
CA SER A 176 4.07 -2.01 -16.21
C SER A 176 3.75 -3.47 -15.93
N GLY A 177 2.52 -3.75 -15.51
CA GLY A 177 2.11 -5.11 -15.19
C GLY A 177 0.79 -5.17 -14.43
N VAL A 178 0.71 -6.05 -13.44
CA VAL A 178 -0.48 -6.33 -12.63
C VAL A 178 -0.16 -6.13 -11.15
N VAL A 179 -1.10 -5.51 -10.43
CA VAL A 179 -1.05 -5.40 -8.97
C VAL A 179 -1.92 -6.47 -8.33
N ARG A 180 -1.38 -7.19 -7.36
CA ARG A 180 -2.05 -8.19 -6.54
C ARG A 180 -1.97 -7.81 -5.07
N PHE A 181 -2.94 -8.25 -4.29
CA PHE A 181 -2.94 -8.05 -2.85
C PHE A 181 -3.45 -9.28 -2.11
N GLN A 182 -3.05 -9.38 -0.84
CA GLN A 182 -3.54 -10.35 0.11
C GLN A 182 -3.53 -9.72 1.50
N ASN A 183 -4.71 -9.58 2.09
CA ASN A 183 -4.87 -9.07 3.44
C ASN A 183 -4.70 -10.19 4.47
N THR A 184 -4.35 -9.82 5.70
CA THR A 184 -4.30 -10.72 6.86
C THR A 184 -5.57 -10.64 7.70
N ALA A 185 -6.39 -9.60 7.53
CA ALA A 185 -7.60 -9.34 8.30
C ALA A 185 -8.69 -8.66 7.45
N ASN A 186 -9.88 -8.56 8.02
CA ASN A 186 -11.00 -7.78 7.52
C ASN A 186 -11.71 -7.12 8.71
N VAL A 187 -11.81 -5.79 8.72
CA VAL A 187 -12.39 -5.03 9.84
C VAL A 187 -13.90 -5.22 9.97
N ASP A 188 -14.57 -5.61 8.89
CA ASP A 188 -16.01 -5.92 8.89
C ASP A 188 -16.29 -7.33 9.46
N GLY A 189 -15.28 -8.02 10.02
CA GLY A 189 -15.42 -9.33 10.65
C GLY A 189 -15.50 -10.53 9.69
N GLY A 190 -15.32 -10.29 8.39
CA GLY A 190 -15.28 -11.33 7.35
C GLY A 190 -13.94 -12.05 7.23
N ALA A 191 -13.84 -12.96 6.25
CA ALA A 191 -12.56 -13.56 5.88
C ALA A 191 -11.62 -12.49 5.29
N ALA A 192 -10.31 -12.67 5.53
CA ALA A 192 -9.29 -11.86 4.89
C ALA A 192 -9.40 -11.95 3.36
N GLN A 193 -9.29 -10.81 2.68
CA GLN A 193 -9.51 -10.69 1.24
C GLN A 193 -8.19 -10.77 0.47
N SER A 194 -8.22 -11.28 -0.75
CA SER A 194 -7.07 -11.29 -1.67
C SER A 194 -7.52 -11.28 -3.12
N GLY A 195 -6.63 -10.89 -4.03
CA GLY A 195 -6.92 -10.93 -5.46
C GLY A 195 -6.02 -10.05 -6.31
N THR A 196 -6.38 -9.95 -7.58
CA THR A 196 -5.77 -9.02 -8.54
C THR A 196 -6.51 -7.68 -8.45
N LEU A 197 -5.81 -6.61 -8.12
CA LEU A 197 -6.39 -5.27 -8.04
C LEU A 197 -6.69 -4.71 -9.44
N GLY A 198 -5.68 -4.72 -10.31
CA GLY A 198 -5.77 -4.18 -11.67
C GLY A 198 -4.43 -4.22 -12.39
N GLN A 199 -4.38 -3.61 -13.58
CA GLN A 199 -3.14 -3.34 -14.29
C GLN A 199 -2.49 -2.05 -13.78
N PHE A 200 -1.20 -1.89 -14.03
CA PHE A 200 -0.51 -0.62 -13.75
C PHE A 200 0.47 -0.27 -14.84
N THR A 201 0.78 1.02 -14.95
CA THR A 201 1.91 1.53 -15.73
C THR A 201 2.45 2.80 -15.07
N VAL A 202 3.78 2.95 -15.06
CA VAL A 202 4.50 4.15 -14.62
C VAL A 202 5.76 4.33 -15.45
N ALA A 203 6.20 5.57 -15.62
CA ALA A 203 7.49 5.85 -16.25
C ALA A 203 8.62 5.28 -15.38
N ARG A 204 9.59 4.59 -16.00
CA ARG A 204 10.72 3.98 -15.30
C ARG A 204 11.49 4.99 -14.48
N CYS A 205 11.75 6.17 -15.04
CA CYS A 205 12.41 7.29 -14.38
C CYS A 205 11.67 7.82 -13.14
N GLY A 206 10.38 7.52 -13.01
CA GLY A 206 9.57 7.95 -11.88
C GLY A 206 9.54 6.96 -10.72
N ILE A 207 9.98 5.72 -10.94
CA ILE A 207 9.86 4.65 -9.94
C ILE A 207 11.15 3.88 -9.69
N ILE A 208 12.04 3.72 -10.68
CA ILE A 208 13.31 3.00 -10.52
C ILE A 208 14.45 3.99 -10.29
N GLN A 209 15.27 3.73 -9.27
CA GLN A 209 16.46 4.51 -8.92
C GLN A 209 17.73 3.66 -8.87
#